data_AF-A0A1H0SKQ3-F1
#
_entry.id   AF-A0A1H0SKQ3-F1
#
_cell.length_a   1.000
_cell.length_b   1.000
_cell.length_c   1.000
_cell.angle_alpha   90.00
_cell.angle_beta   90.00
_cell.angle_gamma   90.00
#
_symmetry.space_group_name_H-M   'P 1'
#
loop_
_entity.id
_entity.type
_entity.pdbx_description
1 polymer ?
#
loop_
_entity_poly.entity_id
_entity_poly.type
_entity_poly.pdbx_seq_one_letter_code
_entity_poly.pdbx_strand_id
1 'polypeptide(L)'
;AQFARNNLWVTAYDRTERFAAGEFPNQATGADDGLHIWTQKDRNIVDQDLVVWYTFGMHHVVRLEDWPVMPRQNIGFMLEPHGFFDQNPTLNLPSNENRTETTDTGTCCTTDK
;
A
#
# COMPACT_ATOMS: atom_id res chain seq x y z
N ALA A 1 -4.27 -22.06 -5.07
CA ALA A 1 -4.58 -20.61 -4.99
C ALA A 1 -4.34 -19.96 -6.35
N GLN A 2 -5.40 -19.63 -7.10
CA GLN A 2 -5.25 -19.07 -8.45
C GLN A 2 -4.96 -17.57 -8.47
N PHE A 3 -5.41 -16.82 -7.44
CA PHE A 3 -5.14 -15.39 -7.33
C PHE A 3 -3.64 -15.04 -7.28
N ALA A 4 -2.77 -15.97 -6.86
CA ALA A 4 -1.33 -15.74 -6.79
C ALA A 4 -0.59 -15.94 -8.12
N ARG A 5 -1.31 -16.23 -9.22
CA ARG A 5 -0.72 -16.44 -10.56
C ARG A 5 -0.27 -15.15 -11.24
N ASN A 6 -0.80 -14.00 -10.81
CA ASN A 6 -0.35 -12.68 -11.24
C ASN A 6 -0.02 -11.84 -10.01
N ASN A 7 0.99 -10.97 -10.16
CA ASN A 7 1.35 -10.02 -9.13
C ASN A 7 0.30 -8.90 -9.00
N LEU A 8 -0.42 -8.59 -10.08
CA LEU A 8 -1.41 -7.53 -10.13
C LEU A 8 -2.67 -8.00 -10.86
N TRP A 9 -3.84 -7.69 -10.30
CA TRP A 9 -5.14 -7.84 -10.94
C TRP A 9 -5.92 -6.54 -10.80
N VAL A 10 -6.73 -6.23 -11.79
CA VAL A 10 -7.65 -5.08 -11.77
C VAL A 10 -9.03 -5.57 -12.17
N THR A 11 -10.04 -5.21 -11.39
CA THR A 11 -11.43 -5.57 -11.64
C THR A 11 -12.32 -4.34 -11.52
N ALA A 12 -13.39 -4.27 -12.31
CA ALA A 12 -14.48 -3.35 -12.03
C ALA A 12 -15.06 -3.64 -10.64
N TYR A 13 -15.39 -2.59 -9.88
CA TYR A 13 -15.92 -2.73 -8.53
C TYR A 13 -17.21 -3.55 -8.50
N ASP A 14 -17.26 -4.54 -7.62
CA ASP A 14 -18.46 -5.28 -7.26
C ASP A 14 -18.44 -5.50 -5.74
N ARG A 15 -19.52 -5.11 -5.07
CA ARG A 15 -19.64 -5.19 -3.61
C ARG A 15 -19.55 -6.64 -3.07
N THR A 16 -19.87 -7.62 -3.90
CA THR A 16 -19.89 -9.04 -3.53
C THR A 16 -18.51 -9.69 -3.67
N GLU A 17 -17.67 -9.21 -4.59
CA GLU A 17 -16.34 -9.74 -4.91
C GLU A 17 -15.28 -9.27 -3.90
N ARG A 18 -15.28 -9.85 -2.69
CA ARG A 18 -14.46 -9.39 -1.55
C ARG A 18 -13.24 -10.24 -1.23
N PHE A 19 -13.29 -11.54 -1.52
CA PHE A 19 -12.27 -12.50 -1.12
C PHE A 19 -11.57 -13.09 -2.35
N ALA A 20 -10.29 -12.79 -2.54
CA ALA A 20 -9.54 -13.17 -3.76
C ALA A 20 -9.55 -14.68 -4.07
N ALA A 21 -9.71 -15.53 -3.06
CA ALA A 21 -9.80 -16.98 -3.16
C ALA A 21 -11.23 -17.55 -3.18
N GLY A 22 -12.25 -16.69 -3.15
CA GLY A 22 -13.65 -17.02 -2.97
C GLY A 22 -14.13 -16.98 -1.51
N GLU A 23 -15.44 -17.00 -1.30
CA GLU A 23 -16.08 -16.85 0.02
C GLU A 23 -15.79 -18.03 0.98
N PHE A 24 -15.70 -19.25 0.45
CA PHE A 24 -15.51 -20.46 1.24
C PHE A 24 -14.18 -21.15 0.87
N PRO A 25 -13.03 -20.70 1.39
CA PRO A 25 -11.71 -21.17 0.92
C PRO A 25 -11.31 -22.55 1.46
N ASN A 26 -11.90 -23.02 2.56
CA ASN A 26 -11.50 -24.29 3.18
C ASN A 26 -11.86 -25.47 2.26
N GLN A 27 -10.85 -26.24 1.85
CA GLN A 27 -10.98 -27.36 0.90
C GLN A 27 -11.61 -26.97 -0.46
N ALA A 28 -11.64 -25.68 -0.79
CA ALA A 28 -12.12 -25.24 -2.09
C ALA A 28 -11.23 -25.77 -3.20
N THR A 29 -11.85 -26.31 -4.24
CA THR A 29 -11.16 -26.62 -5.50
C THR A 29 -10.73 -25.33 -6.22
N GLY A 30 -11.42 -24.22 -5.92
CA GLY A 30 -11.27 -22.94 -6.59
C GLY A 30 -11.86 -22.95 -8.00
N ALA A 31 -12.81 -23.83 -8.32
CA ALA A 31 -13.40 -23.90 -9.66
C ALA A 31 -14.48 -22.83 -9.91
N ASP A 32 -15.17 -22.38 -8.86
CA ASP A 32 -16.42 -21.63 -8.99
C ASP A 32 -16.34 -20.17 -8.53
N ASP A 33 -15.27 -19.79 -7.81
CA ASP A 33 -15.17 -18.46 -7.18
C ASP A 33 -13.72 -17.96 -7.03
N GLY A 34 -13.57 -16.64 -6.83
CA GLY A 34 -12.31 -15.92 -6.67
C GLY A 34 -11.86 -15.16 -7.93
N LEU A 35 -10.73 -14.44 -7.82
CA LEU A 35 -10.29 -13.45 -8.82
C LEU A 35 -10.22 -14.02 -10.24
N HIS A 36 -9.63 -15.20 -10.38
CA HIS A 36 -9.46 -15.84 -11.68
C HIS A 36 -10.79 -16.23 -12.37
N ILE A 37 -11.91 -16.36 -11.62
CA ILE A 37 -13.25 -16.55 -12.17
C ILE A 37 -13.85 -15.19 -12.51
N TRP A 38 -13.78 -14.23 -11.59
CA TRP A 38 -14.36 -12.90 -11.77
C TRP A 38 -13.79 -12.15 -12.98
N THR A 39 -12.49 -12.32 -13.26
CA THR A 39 -11.83 -11.69 -14.40
C THR A 39 -12.16 -12.33 -15.74
N GLN A 40 -12.67 -13.57 -15.78
CA GLN A 40 -13.12 -14.20 -17.04
C GLN A 40 -14.33 -13.49 -17.65
N LYS A 41 -15.08 -12.72 -16.84
CA LYS A 41 -16.18 -11.88 -17.31
C LYS A 41 -15.71 -10.73 -18.22
N ASP A 42 -14.40 -10.45 -18.27
CA ASP A 42 -13.76 -9.40 -19.09
C ASP A 42 -14.53 -8.07 -19.07
N ARG A 43 -14.90 -7.64 -17.86
CA ARG A 43 -15.68 -6.41 -17.65
C ARG A 43 -14.83 -5.20 -18.03
N ASN A 44 -15.46 -4.18 -18.62
CA ASN A 44 -14.79 -2.92 -18.92
C ASN A 44 -14.23 -2.28 -17.64
N ILE A 45 -13.00 -1.77 -17.72
CA ILE A 45 -12.29 -1.10 -16.63
C ILE A 45 -11.87 0.34 -16.97
N VAL A 46 -12.20 0.83 -18.17
CA VAL A 46 -11.88 2.21 -18.58
C VAL A 46 -12.89 3.19 -17.97
N ASP A 47 -12.38 4.20 -17.26
CA ASP A 47 -13.16 5.26 -16.60
C ASP A 47 -14.27 4.72 -15.68
N GLN A 48 -13.98 3.63 -14.95
CA GLN A 48 -14.90 3.00 -13.99
C GLN A 48 -14.37 3.09 -12.55
N ASP A 49 -15.23 2.73 -11.60
CA ASP A 49 -14.79 2.40 -10.24
C ASP A 49 -14.09 1.02 -10.25
N LEU A 50 -12.88 0.97 -9.71
CA LEU A 50 -11.97 -0.17 -9.84
C LEU A 50 -11.48 -0.65 -8.47
N VAL A 51 -11.18 -1.94 -8.42
CA VAL A 51 -10.44 -2.55 -7.33
C VAL A 51 -9.13 -3.11 -7.88
N VAL A 52 -8.03 -2.74 -7.24
CA VAL A 52 -6.69 -3.27 -7.53
C VAL A 52 -6.32 -4.31 -6.49
N TRP A 53 -5.91 -5.49 -6.96
CA TRP A 53 -5.49 -6.61 -6.12
C TRP A 53 -4.00 -6.88 -6.36
N TYR A 54 -3.18 -6.57 -5.36
CA TYR A 54 -1.73 -6.75 -5.43
C TYR A 54 -1.29 -7.98 -4.64
N THR A 55 -0.75 -8.97 -5.35
CA THR A 55 -0.13 -10.16 -4.75
C THR A 55 1.36 -9.91 -4.62
N PHE A 56 1.87 -9.89 -3.40
CA PHE A 56 3.29 -9.87 -3.10
C PHE A 56 3.60 -10.84 -1.97
N GLY A 57 4.81 -11.38 -1.95
CA GLY A 57 5.22 -12.39 -0.98
C GLY A 57 6.72 -12.67 -1.06
N MET A 58 7.16 -13.64 -0.28
CA MET A 58 8.56 -14.07 -0.25
C MET A 58 8.64 -15.59 -0.30
N HIS A 59 9.71 -16.12 -0.88
CA HIS A 59 10.09 -17.51 -0.73
C HIS A 59 10.98 -17.63 0.51
N HIS A 60 10.46 -18.26 1.57
CA HIS A 60 11.23 -18.45 2.80
C HIS A 60 12.13 -19.69 2.69
N VAL A 61 13.41 -19.45 2.40
CA VAL A 61 14.46 -20.48 2.50
C VAL A 61 14.94 -20.50 3.95
N VAL A 62 14.64 -21.59 4.65
CA VAL A 62 14.93 -21.73 6.09
C VAL A 62 16.43 -21.74 6.34
N ARG A 63 16.87 -21.02 7.39
CA ARG A 63 18.25 -20.96 7.84
C ARG A 63 18.38 -21.39 9.30
N LEU A 64 19.59 -21.71 9.75
CA LEU A 64 19.85 -22.11 11.15
C LEU A 64 19.50 -20.99 12.14
N GLU A 65 19.67 -19.75 11.73
CA GLU A 65 19.35 -18.55 12.50
C GLU A 65 17.84 -18.39 12.74
N ASP A 66 16.99 -19.07 11.97
CA ASP A 66 15.53 -19.03 12.17
C ASP A 66 15.11 -19.87 13.42
N TRP A 67 16.03 -20.63 14.03
CA TRP A 67 15.82 -21.46 15.21
C TRP A 67 16.53 -20.90 16.46
N PRO A 68 15.93 -20.96 17.67
CA PRO A 68 14.58 -21.44 18.01
C PRO A 68 13.47 -20.41 17.78
N VAL A 69 13.84 -19.17 17.52
CA VAL A 69 12.92 -18.06 17.27
C VAL A 69 13.43 -17.29 16.07
N MET A 70 12.59 -17.22 15.03
CA MET A 70 12.93 -16.52 13.80
C MET A 70 13.12 -15.01 14.05
N PRO A 71 14.25 -14.42 13.62
CA PRO A 71 14.43 -12.98 13.60
C PRO A 71 13.47 -12.28 12.63
N ARG A 72 13.23 -10.99 12.85
CA ARG A 72 12.29 -10.21 12.04
C ARG A 72 12.73 -10.14 10.57
N GLN A 73 11.81 -10.50 9.66
CA GLN A 73 11.93 -10.32 8.21
C GLN A 73 10.94 -9.21 7.76
N ASN A 74 11.40 -8.27 6.94
CA ASN A 74 10.56 -7.20 6.39
C ASN A 74 10.23 -7.43 4.93
N ILE A 75 8.99 -7.16 4.55
CA ILE A 75 8.54 -7.00 3.17
C ILE A 75 7.51 -5.87 3.13
N GLY A 76 7.50 -5.08 2.07
CA GLY A 76 6.58 -3.97 1.92
C GLY A 76 6.52 -3.49 0.48
N PHE A 77 5.57 -2.61 0.21
CA PHE A 77 5.42 -1.89 -1.04
C PHE A 77 4.98 -0.45 -0.71
N MET A 78 5.11 0.45 -1.68
CA MET A 78 4.71 1.84 -1.54
C MET A 78 3.70 2.19 -2.62
N LEU A 79 2.69 2.98 -2.25
CA LEU A 79 1.82 3.66 -3.20
C LEU A 79 2.25 5.12 -3.24
N GLU A 80 2.88 5.51 -4.34
CA GLU A 80 3.39 6.85 -4.52
C GLU A 80 2.46 7.64 -5.46
N PRO A 81 2.12 8.90 -5.11
CA PRO A 81 1.34 9.75 -5.97
C PRO A 81 2.17 10.20 -7.18
N HIS A 82 1.79 9.77 -8.39
CA HIS A 82 2.39 10.23 -9.65
C HIS A 82 1.39 11.11 -10.41
N GLY A 83 1.74 12.37 -10.67
CA GLY A 83 0.85 13.31 -11.36
C GLY A 83 -0.40 13.71 -10.58
N PHE A 84 -0.43 13.44 -9.27
CA PHE A 84 -1.57 13.78 -8.40
C PHE A 84 -1.51 15.22 -7.88
N PHE A 85 -0.31 15.75 -7.64
CA PHE A 85 -0.09 17.12 -7.17
C PHE A 85 0.64 17.95 -8.22
N ASP A 86 0.31 19.25 -8.31
CA ASP A 86 0.98 20.19 -9.23
C ASP A 86 2.42 20.53 -8.81
N GLN A 87 2.75 20.30 -7.53
CA GLN A 87 4.06 20.56 -6.95
C GLN A 87 4.32 19.63 -5.76
N ASN A 88 5.54 19.64 -5.24
CA ASN A 88 5.90 18.82 -4.09
C ASN A 88 4.97 19.12 -2.88
N PRO A 89 4.17 18.13 -2.41
CA PRO A 89 3.24 18.35 -1.30
C PRO A 89 3.92 18.66 0.03
N THR A 90 5.22 18.37 0.16
CA THR A 90 5.98 18.59 1.41
C THR A 90 6.78 19.90 1.43
N LEU A 91 6.68 20.74 0.40
CA LEU A 91 7.53 21.92 0.23
C LEU A 91 7.46 22.92 1.40
N ASN A 92 6.29 23.06 2.03
CA ASN A 92 6.05 24.05 3.09
C ASN A 92 5.86 23.42 4.48
N LEU A 93 6.40 22.22 4.71
CA LEU A 93 6.35 21.63 6.04
C LEU A 93 7.25 22.41 7.02
N PRO A 94 6.75 22.77 8.22
CA PRO A 94 7.58 23.42 9.22
C PRO A 94 8.72 22.49 9.64
N SER A 95 9.93 23.05 9.79
CA SER A 95 11.08 22.31 10.31
C SER A 95 10.91 22.03 11.80
N ASN A 96 11.27 20.83 12.26
CA ASN A 96 11.34 20.47 13.69
C ASN A 96 12.60 21.05 14.38
N GLU A 97 12.95 22.30 14.06
CA GLU A 97 14.03 23.00 14.74
C GLU A 97 13.56 23.28 16.17
N ASN A 98 14.06 22.52 17.14
CA ASN A 98 14.13 22.98 18.52
C ASN A 98 15.09 24.18 18.53
N ARG A 99 14.58 25.35 18.15
CA ARG A 99 15.30 26.60 18.24
C ARG A 99 15.56 26.82 19.73
N THR A 100 16.73 26.35 20.21
CA THR A 100 17.32 26.85 21.44
C THR A 100 17.42 28.35 21.25
N GLU A 101 16.46 29.07 21.82
CA GLU A 101 16.54 30.51 22.02
C GLU A 101 17.87 30.75 22.71
N THR A 102 18.87 31.12 21.92
CA THR A 102 20.05 31.74 22.47
C THR A 102 19.51 33.07 22.96
N THR A 103 19.42 33.20 24.28
CA THR A 103 19.00 34.41 24.97
C THR A 103 20.03 35.49 24.65
N ASP A 104 19.97 36.05 23.45
CA ASP A 104 20.71 37.25 23.12
C ASP A 104 19.83 38.42 23.55
N THR A 105 20.09 38.86 24.78
CA THR A 105 19.64 40.14 25.31
C THR A 105 20.26 41.25 24.46
N GLY A 106 19.67 41.50 23.29
CA GLY A 106 20.16 42.45 22.31
C GLY A 106 19.01 43.05 21.51
N THR A 107 18.50 44.16 22.01
CA THR A 107 17.48 45.05 21.42
C THR A 107 17.52 45.15 19.89
N CYS A 108 16.48 44.70 19.19
CA CYS A 108 15.96 45.33 17.97
C CYS A 108 14.55 44.75 17.67
N CYS A 109 13.50 45.50 17.42
CA CYS A 109 13.38 46.92 17.13
C CYS A 109 11.98 47.36 17.64
N THR A 110 11.93 48.53 18.26
CA THR A 110 10.71 49.24 18.65
C THR A 110 10.04 49.88 17.43
N THR A 111 8.70 49.74 17.35
CA THR A 111 7.64 50.61 16.76
C THR A 111 7.97 51.43 15.49
N ASP A 112 7.09 51.46 14.48
CA ASP A 112 5.87 52.27 14.51
C ASP A 112 4.89 51.93 13.37
N LYS A 113 3.59 52.00 13.72
CA LYS A 113 2.36 52.17 12.91
C LYS A 113 2.01 51.21 11.78
#